data_AF-A0A8T1GSV0-F1
#
_entry.id   AF-A0A8T1GSV0-F1
#
_cell.length_a   1.000
_cell.length_b   1.000
_cell.length_c   1.000
_cell.angle_alpha   90.00
_cell.angle_beta   90.00
_cell.angle_gamma   90.00
#
_symmetry.space_group_name_H-M   'P 1'
#
loop_
_entity.id
_entity.type
_entity.pdbx_description
1 polymer ?
#
loop_
_entity_poly.entity_id
_entity_poly.type
_entity_poly.pdbx_seq_one_letter_code
_entity_poly.pdbx_strand_id
1 'polypeptide(L)'
;DANDTDGELNVRIGNSTSTTLSGYLLTEIFLASSGIVTDVKSQRSAQVVVEDGVLVSSSTTAELQVEASGSSAVYVSAASTAVSVRQLQLDAAGTASLQFNVESVTATEEAQFDAQGSAAISLLASSVEAATLELEAQNTGTICINAQTVTATNYEGQDASRISMPNASSKYTSTGSFTCDESTVPAREPACVSSACADSSTSGTTAGTA
;
A
#
# COMPACT_ATOMS: atom_id res chain seq x y z
N ASP A 1 3.43 23.94 -21.27
CA ASP A 1 2.96 23.32 -20.02
C ASP A 1 4.04 22.45 -19.41
N ALA A 2 5.07 23.09 -18.88
CA ALA A 2 6.14 22.49 -18.09
C ALA A 2 6.35 23.44 -16.90
N ASN A 3 6.43 22.90 -15.69
CA ASN A 3 6.59 23.59 -14.39
C ASN A 3 5.33 23.86 -13.58
N ASP A 4 4.53 22.83 -13.30
CA ASP A 4 3.78 22.83 -12.04
C ASP A 4 4.00 21.47 -11.36
N THR A 5 5.19 21.31 -10.79
CA THR A 5 5.56 20.17 -9.91
C THR A 5 5.70 20.66 -8.47
N ASP A 6 5.09 21.80 -8.12
CA ASP A 6 5.18 22.39 -6.79
C ASP A 6 4.50 21.46 -5.78
N GLY A 7 5.31 20.65 -5.08
CA GLY A 7 4.85 19.73 -4.03
C GLY A 7 5.22 18.25 -4.25
N GLU A 8 5.74 17.87 -5.42
CA GLU A 8 6.09 16.46 -5.70
C GLU A 8 7.56 16.15 -5.44
N LEU A 9 7.83 15.01 -4.79
CA LEU A 9 9.16 14.42 -4.68
C LEU A 9 9.24 13.15 -5.53
N ASN A 10 10.10 13.17 -6.55
CA ASN A 10 10.30 12.04 -7.45
C ASN A 10 11.63 11.33 -7.14
N VAL A 11 11.57 10.09 -6.64
CA VAL A 11 12.74 9.21 -6.52
C VAL A 11 12.73 8.20 -7.65
N ARG A 12 13.78 8.17 -8.47
CA ARG A 12 13.88 7.29 -9.64
C ARG A 12 15.26 6.66 -9.71
N ILE A 13 15.29 5.36 -10.02
CA ILE A 13 16.53 4.60 -10.22
C ILE A 13 16.66 4.33 -11.72
N GLY A 14 17.73 4.87 -12.32
CA GLY A 14 18.03 4.74 -13.75
C GLY A 14 17.46 5.86 -14.64
N ASN A 15 17.94 5.87 -15.89
CA ASN A 15 17.42 6.66 -17.00
C ASN A 15 17.15 5.69 -18.17
N SER A 16 16.36 6.08 -19.16
CA SER A 16 15.99 5.30 -20.37
C SER A 16 17.17 4.75 -21.19
N THR A 17 18.42 5.07 -20.82
CA THR A 17 19.65 4.67 -21.51
C THR A 17 20.58 3.75 -20.72
N SER A 18 20.33 3.49 -19.42
CA SER A 18 21.20 2.63 -18.60
C SER A 18 20.51 1.32 -18.24
N THR A 19 20.99 0.22 -18.81
CA THR A 19 20.45 -1.14 -18.63
C THR A 19 21.17 -1.95 -17.55
N THR A 20 22.19 -1.38 -16.91
CA THR A 20 23.02 -2.06 -15.91
C THR A 20 23.05 -1.26 -14.62
N LEU A 21 22.03 -1.42 -13.79
CA LEU A 21 22.09 -1.08 -12.37
C LEU A 21 22.51 -2.35 -11.61
N SER A 22 23.54 -2.22 -10.78
CA SER A 22 24.00 -3.26 -9.87
C SER A 22 24.36 -2.67 -8.51
N GLY A 23 24.13 -3.44 -7.46
CA GLY A 23 24.38 -3.03 -6.08
C GLY A 23 23.14 -3.09 -5.19
N TYR A 24 23.25 -2.43 -4.04
CA TYR A 24 22.21 -2.32 -3.02
C TYR A 24 21.83 -0.87 -2.84
N LEU A 25 20.55 -0.59 -2.63
CA LEU A 25 20.04 0.75 -2.41
C LEU A 25 19.08 0.78 -1.23
N LEU A 26 19.25 1.78 -0.37
CA LEU A 26 18.25 2.26 0.57
C LEU A 26 18.07 3.75 0.28
N THR A 27 16.82 4.18 0.12
CA THR A 27 16.49 5.61 0.04
C THR A 27 15.65 5.97 1.25
N GLU A 28 16.07 7.02 1.96
CA GLU A 28 15.37 7.51 3.14
C GLU A 28 14.91 8.94 2.88
N ILE A 29 13.63 9.18 3.09
CA ILE A 29 13.00 10.48 2.88
C ILE A 29 12.50 10.97 4.22
N PHE A 30 12.97 12.14 4.64
CA PHE A 30 12.53 12.80 5.86
C PHE A 30 11.80 14.08 5.50
N LEU A 31 10.59 14.24 6.02
CA LEU A 31 9.77 15.42 5.79
C LEU A 31 9.95 16.40 6.95
N ALA A 32 10.03 17.69 6.63
CA ALA A 32 10.11 18.73 7.65
C ALA A 32 8.80 18.88 8.45
N SER A 33 7.68 18.50 7.84
CA SER A 33 6.35 18.54 8.44
C SER A 33 5.71 17.15 8.36
N SER A 34 5.02 16.75 9.42
CA SER A 34 4.23 15.53 9.47
C SER A 34 2.85 15.73 8.83
N GLY A 35 2.27 14.66 8.30
CA GLY A 35 0.87 14.59 7.89
C GLY A 35 0.54 15.40 6.64
N ILE A 36 1.52 15.56 5.74
CA ILE A 36 1.40 16.43 4.56
C ILE A 36 1.28 15.67 3.25
N VAL A 37 1.61 14.37 3.22
CA VAL A 37 1.62 13.60 1.97
C VAL A 37 0.20 13.11 1.67
N THR A 38 -0.30 13.47 0.49
CA THR A 38 -1.63 13.07 0.00
C THR A 38 -1.54 11.97 -1.06
N ASP A 39 -0.39 11.79 -1.72
CA ASP A 39 -0.20 10.81 -2.79
C ASP A 39 1.14 10.07 -2.60
N VAL A 40 1.08 8.74 -2.61
CA VAL A 40 2.24 7.87 -2.68
C VAL A 40 2.09 6.91 -3.86
N LYS A 41 2.94 7.07 -4.88
CA LYS A 41 2.95 6.22 -6.07
C LYS A 41 4.23 5.42 -6.18
N SER A 42 4.10 4.09 -6.22
CA SER A 42 5.21 3.16 -6.44
C SER A 42 5.01 2.34 -7.72
N GLN A 43 5.99 2.36 -8.63
CA GLN A 43 5.89 1.73 -9.95
C GLN A 43 7.03 0.75 -10.23
N ARG A 44 6.76 -0.19 -11.14
CA ARG A 44 7.67 -1.25 -11.62
C ARG A 44 8.10 -2.23 -10.54
N SER A 45 8.99 -1.84 -9.63
CA SER A 45 9.51 -2.71 -8.58
C SER A 45 10.25 -1.87 -7.54
N ALA A 46 9.68 -1.80 -6.35
CA ALA A 46 10.27 -1.16 -5.17
C ALA A 46 9.56 -1.69 -3.92
N GLN A 47 10.26 -1.71 -2.79
CA GLN A 47 9.66 -1.85 -1.48
C GLN A 47 9.61 -0.45 -0.86
N VAL A 48 8.40 0.02 -0.54
CA VAL A 48 8.16 1.36 0.02
C VAL A 48 7.49 1.19 1.38
N VAL A 49 8.11 1.73 2.42
CA VAL A 49 7.54 1.79 3.77
C VAL A 49 7.21 3.24 4.07
N VAL A 50 5.94 3.49 4.35
CA VAL A 50 5.42 4.78 4.76
C VAL A 50 5.18 4.70 6.27
N GLU A 51 6.06 5.34 7.03
CA GLU A 51 6.00 5.37 8.49
C GLU A 51 4.87 6.29 8.99
N ASP A 52 4.55 6.15 10.28
CA ASP A 52 3.57 7.00 10.95
C ASP A 52 3.91 8.49 10.83
N GLY A 53 2.88 9.32 10.73
CA GLY A 53 3.01 10.78 10.59
C GLY A 53 3.47 11.26 9.21
N VAL A 54 3.59 10.40 8.19
CA VAL A 54 3.91 10.83 6.81
C VAL A 54 2.65 11.29 6.06
N LEU A 55 1.65 10.42 5.98
CA LEU A 55 0.41 10.66 5.23
C LEU A 55 -0.51 11.64 5.96
N VAL A 56 -1.28 12.41 5.19
CA VAL A 56 -2.41 13.17 5.76
C VAL A 56 -3.38 12.19 6.44
N SER A 57 -3.71 12.47 7.70
CA SER A 57 -4.59 11.61 8.50
C SER A 57 -5.84 12.32 9.00
N SER A 58 -5.92 13.65 8.89
CA SER A 58 -7.09 14.42 9.33
C SER A 58 -7.32 15.63 8.43
N SER A 59 -8.26 15.51 7.49
CA SER A 59 -8.67 16.61 6.62
C SER A 59 -10.01 16.33 5.94
N THR A 60 -11.00 17.21 6.11
CA THR A 60 -12.32 17.06 5.48
C THR A 60 -12.32 17.36 3.98
N THR A 61 -11.20 17.76 3.40
CA THR A 61 -11.09 18.07 1.97
C THR A 61 -10.04 17.23 1.27
N ALA A 62 -9.15 16.57 2.00
CA ALA A 62 -8.05 15.81 1.41
C ALA A 62 -8.54 14.51 0.77
N GLU A 63 -7.93 14.23 -0.37
CA GLU A 63 -7.91 12.92 -0.99
C GLU A 63 -6.56 12.29 -0.64
N LEU A 64 -6.59 11.11 -0.04
CA LEU A 64 -5.38 10.33 0.24
C LEU A 64 -5.33 9.17 -0.75
N GLN A 65 -4.31 9.17 -1.60
CA GLN A 65 -4.09 8.13 -2.59
C GLN A 65 -2.79 7.37 -2.29
N VAL A 66 -2.85 6.04 -2.39
CA VAL A 66 -1.67 5.17 -2.36
C VAL A 66 -1.77 4.18 -3.51
N GLU A 67 -0.79 4.22 -4.41
CA GLU A 67 -0.74 3.36 -5.59
C GLU A 67 0.49 2.45 -5.60
N ALA A 68 0.29 1.19 -5.97
CA ALA A 68 1.34 0.22 -6.21
C ALA A 68 1.13 -0.48 -7.57
N SER A 69 2.13 -0.44 -8.48
CA SER A 69 2.02 -1.08 -9.80
C SER A 69 3.29 -1.82 -10.21
N GLY A 70 3.13 -2.80 -11.11
CA GLY A 70 4.21 -3.70 -11.51
C GLY A 70 4.36 -4.80 -10.46
N SER A 71 5.54 -4.95 -9.86
CA SER A 71 5.82 -5.85 -8.74
C SER A 71 6.23 -5.07 -7.47
N SER A 72 5.82 -3.81 -7.34
CA SER A 72 6.09 -3.03 -6.13
C SER A 72 5.31 -3.53 -4.92
N ALA A 73 5.88 -3.31 -3.74
CA ALA A 73 5.24 -3.55 -2.46
C ALA A 73 5.22 -2.24 -1.66
N VAL A 74 4.04 -1.80 -1.23
CA VAL A 74 3.85 -0.59 -0.41
C VAL A 74 3.26 -0.99 0.93
N TYR A 75 3.88 -0.51 2.01
CA TYR A 75 3.49 -0.75 3.39
C TYR A 75 3.23 0.60 4.06
N VAL A 76 1.99 0.91 4.40
CA VAL A 76 1.67 2.01 5.30
C VAL A 76 1.62 1.46 6.71
N SER A 77 2.55 1.90 7.56
CA SER A 77 2.80 1.36 8.89
C SER A 77 2.49 2.42 9.95
N ALA A 78 1.19 2.68 10.15
CA ALA A 78 0.70 3.72 11.05
C ALA A 78 -0.45 3.18 11.94
N ALA A 79 -0.26 1.98 12.52
CA ALA A 79 -1.29 1.23 13.25
C ALA A 79 -1.93 1.97 14.45
N SER A 80 -1.31 3.06 14.92
CA SER A 80 -1.83 3.93 15.99
C SER A 80 -2.47 5.23 15.49
N THR A 81 -2.68 5.37 14.18
CA THR A 81 -3.18 6.60 13.57
C THR A 81 -4.55 6.36 12.95
N ALA A 82 -5.55 7.12 13.39
CA ALA A 82 -6.85 7.21 12.75
C ALA A 82 -6.76 8.08 11.48
N VAL A 83 -7.24 7.56 10.35
CA VAL A 83 -7.31 8.28 9.07
C VAL A 83 -8.72 8.79 8.85
N SER A 84 -8.91 10.10 8.90
CA SER A 84 -10.16 10.80 8.62
C SER A 84 -9.95 11.78 7.46
N VAL A 85 -10.43 11.40 6.27
CA VAL A 85 -10.21 12.12 5.01
C VAL A 85 -11.52 12.32 4.25
N ARG A 86 -11.53 13.15 3.21
CA ARG A 86 -12.68 13.25 2.31
C ARG A 86 -12.79 11.96 1.49
N GLN A 87 -11.68 11.56 0.88
CA GLN A 87 -11.58 10.37 0.05
C GLN A 87 -10.30 9.59 0.38
N LEU A 88 -10.41 8.26 0.37
CA LEU A 88 -9.29 7.34 0.45
C LEU A 88 -9.28 6.46 -0.81
N GLN A 89 -8.18 6.49 -1.56
CA GLN A 89 -7.99 5.65 -2.74
C GLN A 89 -6.77 4.74 -2.55
N LEU A 90 -6.98 3.44 -2.74
CA LEU A 90 -5.91 2.44 -2.72
C LEU A 90 -5.92 1.67 -4.03
N ASP A 91 -4.87 1.83 -4.83
CA ASP A 91 -4.78 1.20 -6.15
C ASP A 91 -3.62 0.23 -6.20
N ALA A 92 -3.87 -0.99 -6.68
CA ALA A 92 -2.83 -1.99 -6.88
C ALA A 92 -2.99 -2.67 -8.25
N ALA A 93 -1.93 -2.70 -9.06
CA ALA A 93 -1.96 -3.27 -10.41
C ALA A 93 -0.75 -4.17 -10.73
N GLY A 94 -0.93 -5.11 -11.65
CA GLY A 94 0.12 -6.04 -12.04
C GLY A 94 0.22 -7.20 -11.04
N THR A 95 1.34 -7.33 -10.35
CA THR A 95 1.55 -8.27 -9.23
C THR A 95 1.92 -7.52 -7.94
N ALA A 96 1.56 -6.24 -7.86
CA ALA A 96 1.90 -5.39 -6.73
C ALA A 96 1.15 -5.80 -5.45
N SER A 97 1.72 -5.46 -4.30
CA SER A 97 1.07 -5.64 -3.00
C SER A 97 0.99 -4.32 -2.27
N LEU A 98 -0.19 -3.95 -1.79
CA LEU A 98 -0.42 -2.75 -0.99
C LEU A 98 -1.00 -3.17 0.36
N GLN A 99 -0.30 -2.87 1.43
CA GLN A 99 -0.78 -3.04 2.79
C GLN A 99 -0.98 -1.67 3.46
N PHE A 100 -2.20 -1.38 3.86
CA PHE A 100 -2.56 -0.15 4.57
C PHE A 100 -2.91 -0.50 6.02
N ASN A 101 -1.99 -0.29 6.96
CA ASN A 101 -2.17 -0.62 8.39
C ASN A 101 -2.30 0.67 9.23
N VAL A 102 -3.51 0.91 9.73
CA VAL A 102 -3.90 2.12 10.47
C VAL A 102 -4.83 1.78 11.64
N GLU A 103 -5.08 2.71 12.56
CA GLU A 103 -5.99 2.47 13.68
C GLU A 103 -7.44 2.30 13.20
N SER A 104 -7.90 3.22 12.36
CA SER A 104 -9.26 3.27 11.80
C SER A 104 -9.29 4.12 10.54
N VAL A 105 -10.33 3.95 9.73
CA VAL A 105 -10.58 4.75 8.52
C VAL A 105 -11.97 5.38 8.59
N THR A 106 -12.04 6.68 8.31
CA THR A 106 -13.28 7.43 8.06
C THR A 106 -13.11 8.26 6.78
N ALA A 107 -13.78 7.86 5.71
CA ALA A 107 -13.86 8.63 4.47
C ALA A 107 -15.23 9.31 4.37
N THR A 108 -15.28 10.65 4.42
CA THR A 108 -16.59 11.34 4.46
C THR A 108 -17.37 11.23 3.16
N GLU A 109 -16.69 10.99 2.03
CA GLU A 109 -17.31 10.75 0.73
C GLU A 109 -17.09 9.31 0.27
N GLU A 110 -15.83 8.90 0.07
CA GLU A 110 -15.55 7.65 -0.63
C GLU A 110 -14.28 6.95 -0.13
N ALA A 111 -14.38 5.64 0.04
CA ALA A 111 -13.23 4.76 0.12
C ALA A 111 -13.27 3.83 -1.10
N GLN A 112 -12.30 3.97 -2.00
CA GLN A 112 -12.21 3.24 -3.26
C GLN A 112 -10.95 2.38 -3.29
N PHE A 113 -11.10 1.06 -3.45
CA PHE A 113 -9.97 0.13 -3.55
C PHE A 113 -10.02 -0.65 -4.87
N ASP A 114 -8.97 -0.53 -5.67
CA ASP A 114 -8.88 -1.14 -7.00
C ASP A 114 -7.71 -2.11 -7.11
N ALA A 115 -8.00 -3.41 -7.20
CA ALA A 115 -7.01 -4.47 -7.37
C ALA A 115 -7.08 -5.10 -8.77
N GLN A 116 -6.10 -4.80 -9.62
CA GLN A 116 -6.03 -5.25 -11.01
C GLN A 116 -4.89 -6.25 -11.26
N GLY A 117 -5.09 -7.16 -12.22
CA GLY A 117 -4.11 -8.19 -12.57
C GLY A 117 -4.08 -9.29 -11.53
N SER A 118 -2.96 -9.50 -10.86
CA SER A 118 -2.80 -10.39 -9.70
C SER A 118 -2.39 -9.60 -8.44
N ALA A 119 -2.64 -8.30 -8.42
CA ALA A 119 -2.28 -7.44 -7.31
C ALA A 119 -3.16 -7.68 -6.08
N ALA A 120 -2.64 -7.38 -4.90
CA ALA A 120 -3.35 -7.55 -3.63
C ALA A 120 -3.37 -6.25 -2.82
N ILE A 121 -4.55 -5.88 -2.32
CA ILE A 121 -4.74 -4.79 -1.36
C ILE A 121 -5.17 -5.41 -0.03
N SER A 122 -4.52 -5.03 1.06
CA SER A 122 -4.88 -5.40 2.42
C SER A 122 -5.01 -4.16 3.30
N LEU A 123 -6.23 -3.87 3.76
CA LEU A 123 -6.52 -2.85 4.76
C LEU A 123 -6.62 -3.51 6.14
N LEU A 124 -5.76 -3.11 7.07
CA LEU A 124 -5.79 -3.51 8.46
C LEU A 124 -6.19 -2.30 9.31
N ALA A 125 -7.36 -2.37 9.94
CA ALA A 125 -7.91 -1.31 10.77
C ALA A 125 -8.88 -1.89 11.80
N SER A 126 -9.20 -1.16 12.87
CA SER A 126 -10.27 -1.59 13.78
C SER A 126 -11.67 -1.36 13.18
N SER A 127 -11.83 -0.25 12.46
CA SER A 127 -13.06 0.14 11.76
C SER A 127 -12.79 0.81 10.42
N VAL A 128 -13.76 0.68 9.52
CA VAL A 128 -13.84 1.40 8.23
C VAL A 128 -15.23 2.01 8.11
N GLU A 129 -15.29 3.32 7.99
CA GLU A 129 -16.53 4.07 7.77
C GLU A 129 -16.41 4.92 6.51
N ALA A 130 -17.39 4.81 5.61
CA ALA A 130 -17.43 5.62 4.40
C ALA A 130 -18.87 6.02 4.03
N ALA A 131 -19.08 7.09 3.26
CA ALA A 131 -20.39 7.30 2.64
C ALA A 131 -20.58 6.29 1.49
N THR A 132 -19.60 6.17 0.60
CA THR A 132 -19.50 5.12 -0.41
C THR A 132 -18.27 4.25 -0.17
N LEU A 133 -18.45 2.94 -0.18
CA LEU A 133 -17.36 1.96 -0.20
C LEU A 133 -17.38 1.25 -1.55
N GLU A 134 -16.40 1.55 -2.39
CA GLU A 134 -16.24 0.97 -3.72
C GLU A 134 -15.03 0.03 -3.73
N LEU A 135 -15.25 -1.21 -4.14
CA LEU A 135 -14.25 -2.26 -4.14
C LEU A 135 -14.24 -2.97 -5.49
N GLU A 136 -13.20 -2.78 -6.28
CA GLU A 136 -13.04 -3.44 -7.55
C GLU A 136 -11.88 -4.42 -7.57
N ALA A 137 -12.21 -5.71 -7.56
CA ALA A 137 -11.23 -6.76 -7.87
C ALA A 137 -11.41 -7.22 -9.32
N GLN A 138 -10.32 -7.18 -10.10
CA GLN A 138 -10.31 -7.58 -11.51
C GLN A 138 -9.27 -8.69 -11.75
N ASN A 139 -9.51 -9.52 -12.77
CA ASN A 139 -8.67 -10.65 -13.14
C ASN A 139 -8.47 -11.63 -11.98
N THR A 140 -7.26 -11.69 -11.41
CA THR A 140 -6.92 -12.47 -10.22
C THR A 140 -6.59 -11.63 -8.99
N GLY A 141 -6.79 -10.31 -9.05
CA GLY A 141 -6.51 -9.39 -7.96
C GLY A 141 -7.41 -9.63 -6.76
N THR A 142 -6.99 -9.20 -5.58
CA THR A 142 -7.74 -9.43 -4.34
C THR A 142 -7.73 -8.21 -3.44
N ILE A 143 -8.85 -7.97 -2.78
CA ILE A 143 -9.00 -6.92 -1.77
C ILE A 143 -9.37 -7.59 -0.45
N CYS A 144 -8.65 -7.25 0.61
CA CYS A 144 -8.88 -7.78 1.95
C CYS A 144 -9.05 -6.64 2.94
N ILE A 145 -10.18 -6.57 3.65
CA ILE A 145 -10.44 -5.59 4.71
C ILE A 145 -10.56 -6.34 6.03
N ASN A 146 -9.51 -6.25 6.85
CA ASN A 146 -9.53 -6.75 8.20
C ASN A 146 -9.92 -5.62 9.14
N ALA A 147 -11.22 -5.51 9.40
CA ALA A 147 -11.82 -4.62 10.40
C ALA A 147 -12.99 -5.31 11.08
N GLN A 148 -13.28 -4.94 12.34
CA GLN A 148 -14.43 -5.49 13.07
C GLN A 148 -15.72 -4.79 12.64
N THR A 149 -15.64 -3.49 12.35
CA THR A 149 -16.76 -2.67 11.88
C THR A 149 -16.46 -2.14 10.49
N VAL A 150 -17.33 -2.45 9.53
CA VAL A 150 -17.31 -1.89 8.18
C VAL A 150 -18.68 -1.30 7.92
N THR A 151 -18.74 0.01 7.79
CA THR A 151 -19.99 0.77 7.62
C THR A 151 -19.87 1.66 6.39
N ALA A 152 -20.79 1.49 5.46
CA ALA A 152 -20.96 2.30 4.28
C ALA A 152 -22.45 2.57 4.03
N THR A 153 -22.78 3.78 3.58
CA THR A 153 -24.15 4.11 3.16
C THR A 153 -24.46 3.44 1.83
N ASN A 154 -23.52 3.53 0.89
CA ASN A 154 -23.55 2.83 -0.39
C ASN A 154 -22.38 1.85 -0.47
N TYR A 155 -22.63 0.66 -0.98
CA TYR A 155 -21.61 -0.35 -1.22
C TYR A 155 -21.65 -0.79 -2.67
N GLU A 156 -20.50 -0.69 -3.33
CA GLU A 156 -20.31 -1.10 -4.72
C GLU A 156 -19.13 -2.10 -4.74
N GLY A 157 -19.42 -3.35 -5.10
CA GLY A 157 -18.42 -4.41 -5.04
C GLY A 157 -18.41 -5.23 -6.32
N GLN A 158 -17.26 -5.29 -6.98
CA GLN A 158 -17.04 -6.07 -8.19
C GLN A 158 -16.16 -7.29 -7.91
N ASP A 159 -16.61 -8.45 -8.38
CA ASP A 159 -16.04 -9.78 -8.10
C ASP A 159 -15.99 -10.11 -6.59
N ALA A 160 -17.17 -10.28 -6.01
CA ALA A 160 -17.36 -10.59 -4.60
C ALA A 160 -16.51 -11.76 -4.07
N SER A 161 -16.10 -12.71 -4.91
CA SER A 161 -15.26 -13.86 -4.51
C SER A 161 -13.82 -13.47 -4.16
N ARG A 162 -13.40 -12.29 -4.65
CA ARG A 162 -12.05 -11.71 -4.52
C ARG A 162 -11.97 -10.59 -3.51
N ILE A 163 -13.08 -10.29 -2.85
CA ILE A 163 -13.15 -9.33 -1.76
C ILE A 163 -13.42 -10.12 -0.49
N SER A 164 -12.51 -10.02 0.49
CA SER A 164 -12.69 -10.65 1.79
C SER A 164 -12.76 -9.62 2.90
N MET A 165 -13.73 -9.82 3.79
CA MET A 165 -13.90 -9.07 5.03
C MET A 165 -14.00 -10.10 6.17
N PRO A 166 -12.90 -10.77 6.57
CA PRO A 166 -12.97 -11.95 7.41
C PRO A 166 -13.59 -11.66 8.78
N ASN A 167 -13.27 -10.51 9.37
CA ASN A 167 -13.64 -10.13 10.74
C ASN A 167 -14.79 -9.11 10.83
N ALA A 168 -15.31 -8.62 9.71
CA ALA A 168 -16.35 -7.61 9.70
C ALA A 168 -17.72 -8.19 10.07
N SER A 169 -18.48 -7.45 10.87
CA SER A 169 -19.86 -7.79 11.21
C SER A 169 -20.81 -7.76 9.99
N SER A 170 -20.59 -6.81 9.07
CA SER A 170 -21.20 -6.75 7.75
C SER A 170 -20.15 -7.01 6.68
N LYS A 171 -20.44 -7.92 5.75
CA LYS A 171 -19.59 -8.20 4.58
C LYS A 171 -20.23 -7.70 3.29
N TYR A 172 -21.39 -7.04 3.39
CA TYR A 172 -22.22 -6.68 2.24
C TYR A 172 -22.45 -7.89 1.32
N THR A 173 -22.08 -7.77 0.04
CA THR A 173 -22.14 -8.88 -0.92
C THR A 173 -20.83 -9.64 -1.08
N SER A 174 -19.77 -9.28 -0.34
CA SER A 174 -18.47 -9.96 -0.38
C SER A 174 -18.56 -11.41 0.09
N THR A 175 -17.86 -12.30 -0.60
CA THR A 175 -17.87 -13.76 -0.35
C THR A 175 -16.48 -14.37 -0.23
N GLY A 176 -15.40 -13.61 -0.47
CA GLY A 176 -14.04 -14.07 -0.30
C GLY A 176 -13.75 -14.51 1.14
N SER A 177 -12.97 -15.58 1.30
CA SER A 177 -12.70 -16.23 2.59
C SER A 177 -11.23 -16.26 2.99
N PHE A 178 -10.37 -15.53 2.27
CA PHE A 178 -8.95 -15.43 2.59
C PHE A 178 -8.67 -14.46 3.75
N THR A 179 -7.54 -14.65 4.42
CA THR A 179 -7.12 -13.84 5.56
C THR A 179 -6.37 -12.59 5.09
N CYS A 180 -6.51 -11.48 5.83
CA CYS A 180 -5.68 -10.30 5.65
C CYS A 180 -4.59 -10.33 6.72
N ASP A 181 -3.64 -11.25 6.54
CA ASP A 181 -2.54 -11.38 7.48
C ASP A 181 -1.60 -10.19 7.35
N GLU A 182 -1.15 -9.66 8.48
CA GLU A 182 -0.18 -8.59 8.49
C GLU A 182 1.12 -9.09 7.87
N SER A 183 1.53 -8.47 6.77
CA SER A 183 2.81 -8.77 6.15
C SER A 183 3.94 -8.18 6.98
N THR A 184 5.09 -8.87 7.01
CA THR A 184 6.28 -8.34 7.66
C THR A 184 6.80 -7.15 6.86
N VAL A 185 6.83 -5.98 7.51
CA VAL A 185 7.43 -4.77 6.96
C VAL A 185 8.92 -5.05 6.70
N PRO A 186 9.46 -4.73 5.51
CA PRO A 186 10.86 -4.97 5.20
C PRO A 186 11.78 -4.21 6.16
N ALA A 187 12.94 -4.81 6.46
CA ALA A 187 13.93 -4.17 7.30
C ALA A 187 14.46 -2.89 6.64
N ARG A 188 14.80 -1.88 7.46
CA ARG A 188 15.38 -0.61 7.03
C ARG A 188 16.86 -0.79 6.68
N GLU A 189 17.12 -1.50 5.59
CA GLU A 189 18.45 -1.82 5.10
C GLU A 189 18.52 -1.81 3.57
N PRO A 190 19.72 -1.59 2.98
CA PRO A 190 19.88 -1.60 1.52
C PRO A 190 19.46 -2.93 0.89
N ALA A 191 18.56 -2.86 -0.10
CA ALA A 191 18.09 -4.02 -0.85
C ALA A 191 18.74 -4.08 -2.24
N CYS A 192 18.92 -5.29 -2.75
CA CYS A 192 19.54 -5.49 -4.06
C CYS A 192 18.66 -4.94 -5.19
N VAL A 193 19.24 -4.12 -6.08
CA VAL A 193 18.54 -3.53 -7.24
C VAL A 193 18.88 -4.23 -8.57
N SER A 194 19.45 -5.44 -8.51
CA SER A 194 19.89 -6.18 -9.69
C SER A 194 19.79 -7.70 -9.51
N SER A 195 19.75 -8.46 -10.60
CA SER A 195 19.87 -9.93 -10.50
C SER A 195 21.24 -10.37 -9.97
N ALA A 196 22.29 -9.55 -10.15
CA ALA A 196 23.67 -9.92 -9.83
C ALA A 196 23.98 -10.02 -8.33
N CYS A 197 23.26 -9.30 -7.46
CA CYS A 197 23.47 -9.41 -6.00
C CYS A 197 22.43 -10.32 -5.30
N ALA A 198 21.42 -10.81 -6.04
CA ALA A 198 20.55 -11.88 -5.57
C ALA A 198 21.29 -13.24 -5.51
N ASP A 199 22.32 -13.43 -6.34
CA ASP A 199 23.14 -14.65 -6.34
C ASP A 199 24.22 -14.68 -5.23
N SER A 200 24.48 -13.53 -4.57
CA SER A 200 25.49 -13.44 -3.50
C SER A 200 24.98 -13.77 -2.10
N SER A 201 23.68 -14.03 -1.92
CA SER A 201 23.12 -14.53 -0.65
C SER A 201 23.24 -16.05 -0.54
N THR A 202 24.48 -16.56 -0.45
CA THR A 202 24.73 -17.91 0.08
C THR A 202 25.80 -17.91 1.17
N SER A 203 25.32 -18.18 2.39
CA SER A 203 25.99 -18.90 3.49
C SER A 203 27.04 -18.15 4.32
N GLY A 204 26.55 -17.50 5.39
CA GLY A 204 27.32 -17.38 6.63
C GLY A 204 27.70 -18.79 7.12
N THR A 205 28.93 -19.20 6.83
CA THR A 205 29.53 -20.40 7.41
C THR A 205 30.06 -20.00 8.78
N THR A 206 29.52 -20.64 9.81
CA THR A 206 30.02 -20.62 11.18
C THR A 206 31.53 -20.85 11.21
N ALA A 207 32.27 -19.90 11.78
CA ALA A 207 33.66 -20.11 12.16
C ALA A 207 33.70 -21.14 13.30
N GLY A 208 33.92 -22.40 12.94
CA GLY A 208 34.26 -23.47 13.86
C GLY A 208 35.76 -23.44 14.17
N THR A 209 36.08 -23.24 15.44
CA THR A 209 37.37 -23.46 16.08
C THR A 209 38.01 -24.81 15.70
N ALA A 210 39.31 -24.78 15.42
CA ALA A 210 40.30 -25.78 15.83
C ALA A 210 41.66 -25.10 16.01
#